data_AF-A0A929FN57-F1
#
_entry.id   AF-A0A929FN57-F1
#
_cell.length_a   1.000
_cell.length_b   1.000
_cell.length_c   1.000
_cell.angle_alpha   90.00
_cell.angle_beta   90.00
_cell.angle_gamma   90.00
#
_symmetry.space_group_name_H-M   'P 1'
#
loop_
_entity.id
_entity.type
_entity.pdbx_description
1 polymer ?
#
loop_
_entity_poly.entity_id
_entity_poly.type
_entity_poly.pdbx_seq_one_letter_code
_entity_poly.pdbx_strand_id
1 'polypeptide(L)'
;MMTSEAQKLPKGWQWVRLEELCNTTSGGTPSRKISSYYGGEIPWVKSGELEDCLIYKTEEKITQEAVNNSSAKVFSSGTLLIALYGATVGKLGILQVNAATNQAVCAIFPGEYIYRDYLYFYLLSQRNQLLELSAGGAQANISQEIIRRLEITLPPLAEQKRIAAIAQKADRLRRTRRYALQLSDTYLQSSSNTTSGLNTISTGIVKQCIVPIPPLPLQEKFARIVQKFERLRTQQREAERQAEYLFQTLLHRAFRGELTPQHANDEPASVLLEQIGAEHTQAEAEAKAATQAMGDAAEYLGTKAKQQDTEPIQLTIPGME
;
A
#
# COMPACT_ATOMS: atom_id res chain seq x y z
N MET A 1 14.64 18.07 0.07
CA MET A 1 13.29 18.53 0.43
C MET A 1 12.68 19.22 -0.77
N MET A 2 11.57 18.73 -1.33
CA MET A 2 10.60 19.65 -1.94
C MET A 2 9.81 20.25 -0.77
N THR A 3 10.41 21.21 -0.09
CA THR A 3 9.75 21.98 0.96
C THR A 3 8.63 22.81 0.34
N SER A 4 7.58 23.04 1.12
CA SER A 4 6.43 23.92 0.86
C SER A 4 6.80 25.34 0.37
N GLU A 5 8.06 25.76 0.44
CA GLU A 5 8.51 27.13 0.20
C GLU A 5 8.88 27.49 -1.26
N ALA A 6 8.89 26.57 -2.24
CA ALA A 6 9.42 26.90 -3.58
C ALA A 6 8.54 26.57 -4.79
N GLN A 7 7.36 25.97 -4.64
CA GLN A 7 6.52 25.61 -5.79
C GLN A 7 5.15 26.28 -5.75
N LYS A 8 4.93 27.20 -6.70
CA LYS A 8 3.63 27.85 -6.89
C LYS A 8 2.60 26.79 -7.30
N LEU A 9 1.67 26.49 -6.40
CA LEU A 9 0.62 25.53 -6.67
C LEU A 9 -0.36 26.06 -7.74
N PRO A 10 -0.97 25.15 -8.51
CA PRO A 10 -2.13 25.44 -9.35
C PRO A 10 -3.26 26.11 -8.56
N LYS A 11 -4.14 26.85 -9.26
CA LYS A 11 -5.29 27.48 -8.61
C LYS A 11 -6.22 26.40 -8.03
N GLY A 12 -6.62 26.55 -6.78
CA GLY A 12 -7.52 25.62 -6.09
C GLY A 12 -6.84 24.41 -5.46
N TRP A 13 -5.52 24.26 -5.61
CA TRP A 13 -4.73 23.23 -4.94
C TRP A 13 -4.22 23.72 -3.58
N GLN A 14 -4.07 22.79 -2.64
CA GLN A 14 -3.56 23.08 -1.29
C GLN A 14 -2.46 22.10 -0.89
N TRP A 15 -1.57 22.52 -0.01
CA TRP A 15 -0.68 21.62 0.71
C TRP A 15 -1.37 21.16 1.98
N VAL A 16 -1.34 19.85 2.24
CA VAL A 16 -2.04 19.23 3.37
C VAL A 16 -1.21 18.07 3.89
N ARG A 17 -1.21 17.83 5.21
CA ARG A 17 -0.59 16.62 5.74
C ARG A 17 -1.49 15.41 5.57
N LEU A 18 -0.89 14.25 5.30
CA LEU A 18 -1.65 13.01 5.11
C LEU A 18 -2.51 12.65 6.34
N GLU A 19 -2.04 12.97 7.55
CA GLU A 19 -2.79 12.74 8.80
C GLU A 19 -4.11 13.51 8.90
N GLU A 20 -4.25 14.63 8.20
CA GLU A 20 -5.50 15.42 8.15
C GLU A 20 -6.54 14.78 7.22
N LEU A 21 -6.09 13.88 6.32
CA LEU A 21 -6.93 13.31 5.26
C LEU A 21 -7.16 11.81 5.42
N CYS A 22 -6.30 11.12 6.18
CA CYS A 22 -6.26 9.68 6.24
C CYS A 22 -5.99 9.18 7.66
N ASN A 23 -6.71 8.14 8.04
CA ASN A 23 -6.32 7.30 9.16
C ASN A 23 -5.28 6.27 8.71
N THR A 24 -4.39 5.89 9.62
CA THR A 24 -3.37 4.87 9.33
C THR A 24 -3.24 3.88 10.47
N THR A 25 -2.91 2.63 10.16
CA THR A 25 -2.56 1.64 11.19
C THR A 25 -1.61 0.59 10.62
N SER A 26 -0.67 0.14 11.45
CA SER A 26 0.19 -0.99 11.09
C SER A 26 -0.50 -2.33 11.33
N GLY A 27 -0.09 -3.33 10.57
CA GLY A 27 -0.46 -4.72 10.81
C GLY A 27 0.22 -5.33 12.03
N GLY A 28 0.07 -6.65 12.17
CA GLY A 28 0.64 -7.41 13.28
C GLY A 28 1.10 -8.80 12.84
N THR A 29 2.10 -9.32 13.54
CA THR A 29 2.61 -10.68 13.29
C THR A 29 2.24 -11.59 14.46
N PRO A 30 1.40 -12.61 14.22
CA PRO A 30 1.18 -13.68 15.18
C PRO A 30 2.51 -14.40 15.51
N SER A 31 2.59 -15.02 16.68
CA SER A 31 3.82 -15.73 17.08
C SER A 31 4.06 -16.96 16.20
N ARG A 32 5.20 -17.01 15.53
CA ARG A 32 5.65 -18.17 14.73
C ARG A 32 5.83 -19.46 15.55
N LYS A 33 5.92 -19.35 16.88
CA LYS A 33 6.02 -20.51 17.79
C LYS A 33 4.70 -21.26 17.93
N ILE A 34 3.57 -20.63 17.62
CA ILE A 34 2.24 -21.23 17.73
C ILE A 34 1.80 -21.63 16.32
N SER A 35 1.96 -22.91 16.00
CA SER A 35 1.66 -23.43 14.66
C SER A 35 0.17 -23.32 14.30
N SER A 36 -0.74 -23.40 15.28
CA SER A 36 -2.19 -23.26 15.07
C SER A 36 -2.61 -21.88 14.55
N TYR A 37 -1.72 -20.87 14.62
CA TYR A 37 -2.00 -19.55 14.09
C TYR A 37 -1.90 -19.47 12.56
N TYR A 38 -1.30 -20.46 11.90
CA TYR A 38 -1.02 -20.46 10.47
C TYR A 38 -1.78 -21.57 9.74
N GLY A 39 -2.04 -21.36 8.45
CA GLY A 39 -2.78 -22.32 7.61
C GLY A 39 -4.31 -22.17 7.69
N GLY A 40 -4.80 -21.03 8.17
CA GLY A 40 -6.22 -20.71 8.20
C GLY A 40 -6.78 -20.17 6.89
N GLU A 41 -7.89 -19.46 6.95
CA GLU A 41 -8.59 -18.92 5.79
C GLU A 41 -8.24 -17.46 5.50
N ILE A 42 -7.73 -16.72 6.48
CA ILE A 42 -7.50 -15.28 6.39
C ILE A 42 -6.17 -15.02 5.67
N PRO A 43 -6.16 -14.40 4.48
CA PRO A 43 -4.94 -14.01 3.79
C PRO A 43 -4.07 -13.11 4.68
N TRP A 44 -2.76 -13.38 4.74
CA TRP A 44 -1.83 -12.60 5.55
C TRP A 44 -0.71 -12.04 4.67
N VAL A 45 -0.81 -10.74 4.37
CA VAL A 45 0.06 -10.02 3.44
C VAL A 45 1.35 -9.59 4.15
N LYS A 46 2.49 -10.06 3.63
CA LYS A 46 3.82 -9.59 4.04
C LYS A 46 4.26 -8.43 3.15
N SER A 47 5.17 -7.58 3.63
CA SER A 47 5.69 -6.45 2.85
C SER A 47 6.34 -6.86 1.52
N GLY A 48 6.92 -8.06 1.44
CA GLY A 48 7.47 -8.66 0.21
C GLY A 48 6.44 -8.99 -0.86
N GLU A 49 5.15 -9.02 -0.52
CA GLU A 49 4.06 -9.27 -1.46
C GLU A 49 3.46 -7.96 -2.03
N LEU A 50 3.91 -6.80 -1.52
CA LEU A 50 3.56 -5.51 -2.12
C LEU A 50 4.43 -5.27 -3.34
N GLU A 51 3.85 -5.37 -4.54
CA GLU A 51 4.55 -5.20 -5.81
C GLU A 51 3.85 -4.17 -6.72
N ASP A 52 3.40 -3.07 -6.12
CA ASP A 52 2.65 -2.01 -6.80
C ASP A 52 1.47 -2.56 -7.57
N CYS A 53 0.65 -3.37 -6.90
CA CYS A 53 -0.35 -4.23 -7.55
C CYS A 53 -1.66 -4.35 -6.74
N LEU A 54 -2.63 -5.01 -7.37
CA LEU A 54 -3.86 -5.42 -6.71
C LEU A 54 -3.65 -6.81 -6.08
N ILE A 55 -3.99 -6.96 -4.81
CA ILE A 55 -3.71 -8.16 -4.02
C ILE A 55 -4.97 -9.00 -3.90
N TYR A 56 -5.01 -10.11 -4.63
CA TYR A 56 -6.13 -11.07 -4.64
C TYR A 56 -5.86 -12.30 -3.78
N LYS A 57 -4.59 -12.60 -3.52
CA LYS A 57 -4.14 -13.78 -2.79
C LYS A 57 -2.81 -13.50 -2.11
N THR A 58 -2.49 -14.30 -1.11
CA THR A 58 -1.23 -14.27 -0.36
C THR A 58 -0.59 -15.65 -0.35
N GLU A 59 0.71 -15.69 -0.11
CA GLU A 59 1.46 -16.94 0.07
C GLU A 59 1.03 -17.68 1.35
N GLU A 60 0.81 -16.94 2.43
CA GLU A 60 0.46 -17.47 3.73
C GLU A 60 -0.91 -16.97 4.18
N LYS A 61 -1.55 -17.78 5.03
CA LYS A 61 -2.83 -17.47 5.67
C LYS A 61 -2.74 -17.71 7.16
N ILE A 62 -3.51 -16.95 7.93
CA ILE A 62 -3.61 -17.08 9.38
C ILE A 62 -5.03 -17.50 9.79
N THR A 63 -5.16 -18.02 11.00
CA THR A 63 -6.44 -18.43 11.58
C THR A 63 -7.13 -17.26 12.29
N GLN A 64 -8.43 -17.38 12.53
CA GLN A 64 -9.15 -16.42 13.36
C GLN A 64 -8.61 -16.38 14.80
N GLU A 65 -8.15 -17.51 15.31
CA GLU A 65 -7.45 -17.61 16.60
C GLU A 65 -6.22 -16.70 16.65
N ALA A 66 -5.43 -16.66 15.56
CA ALA A 66 -4.27 -15.80 15.45
C ALA A 66 -4.65 -14.31 15.51
N VAL A 67 -5.73 -13.92 14.86
CA VAL A 67 -6.23 -12.53 14.88
C VAL A 67 -6.69 -12.15 16.30
N ASN A 68 -7.43 -13.03 16.97
CA ASN A 68 -7.98 -12.75 18.30
C ASN A 68 -6.90 -12.71 19.39
N ASN A 69 -5.81 -13.48 19.24
CA ASN A 69 -4.77 -13.64 20.25
C ASN A 69 -3.42 -13.02 19.84
N SER A 70 -3.41 -12.08 18.90
CA SER A 70 -2.21 -11.32 18.53
C SER A 70 -2.55 -9.88 18.16
N SER A 71 -1.54 -9.10 17.75
CA SER A 71 -1.72 -7.76 17.23
C SER A 71 -2.18 -7.71 15.76
N ALA A 72 -2.38 -8.87 15.12
CA ALA A 72 -2.85 -8.92 13.74
C ALA A 72 -4.26 -8.34 13.62
N LYS A 73 -4.49 -7.55 12.57
CA LYS A 73 -5.78 -6.92 12.28
C LYS A 73 -6.18 -7.29 10.86
N VAL A 74 -7.48 -7.52 10.66
CA VAL A 74 -8.04 -7.78 9.33
C VAL A 74 -8.49 -6.45 8.72
N PHE A 75 -8.04 -6.21 7.50
CA PHE A 75 -8.41 -5.05 6.68
C PHE A 75 -9.35 -5.49 5.57
N SER A 76 -10.28 -4.60 5.22
CA SER A 76 -11.27 -4.87 4.18
C SER A 76 -10.66 -4.80 2.78
N SER A 77 -11.31 -5.46 1.82
CA SER A 77 -11.06 -5.23 0.40
C SER A 77 -11.14 -3.73 0.08
N GLY A 78 -10.24 -3.25 -0.77
CA GLY A 78 -10.11 -1.86 -1.16
C GLY A 78 -9.14 -1.02 -0.31
N THR A 79 -8.61 -1.54 0.80
CA THR A 79 -7.62 -0.83 1.62
C THR A 79 -6.30 -0.64 0.88
N LEU A 80 -5.73 0.57 0.99
CA LEU A 80 -4.42 0.93 0.45
C LEU A 80 -3.33 0.53 1.46
N LEU A 81 -2.28 -0.12 0.98
CA LEU A 81 -1.15 -0.60 1.77
C LEU A 81 0.16 0.02 1.28
N ILE A 82 1.06 0.31 2.20
CA ILE A 82 2.44 0.73 1.92
C ILE A 82 3.43 -0.05 2.79
N ALA A 83 4.52 -0.53 2.19
CA ALA A 83 5.60 -1.20 2.90
C ALA A 83 6.52 -0.20 3.59
N LEU A 84 6.82 -0.48 4.86
CA LEU A 84 7.57 0.39 5.75
C LEU A 84 9.06 0.03 5.84
N TYR A 85 9.44 -1.23 5.62
CA TYR A 85 10.77 -1.73 5.95
C TYR A 85 11.49 -2.43 4.78
N GLY A 86 12.82 -2.42 4.85
CA GLY A 86 13.71 -3.26 4.04
C GLY A 86 13.74 -2.92 2.54
N ALA A 87 14.06 -3.91 1.70
CA ALA A 87 14.11 -3.74 0.24
C ALA A 87 12.74 -3.38 -0.39
N THR A 88 11.67 -3.40 0.40
CA THR A 88 10.29 -3.15 -0.02
C THR A 88 9.78 -1.76 0.35
N VAL A 89 10.59 -0.91 1.01
CA VAL A 89 10.14 0.44 1.43
C VAL A 89 9.47 1.19 0.29
N GLY A 90 8.27 1.72 0.56
CA GLY A 90 7.49 2.52 -0.39
C GLY A 90 6.80 1.72 -1.49
N LYS A 91 6.91 0.39 -1.52
CA LYS A 91 6.07 -0.46 -2.39
C LYS A 91 4.62 -0.42 -1.92
N LEU A 92 3.71 -0.40 -2.87
CA LEU A 92 2.28 -0.22 -2.62
C LEU A 92 1.48 -1.47 -2.95
N GLY A 93 0.28 -1.57 -2.39
CA GLY A 93 -0.71 -2.54 -2.81
C GLY A 93 -2.12 -2.10 -2.47
N ILE A 94 -3.12 -2.59 -3.21
CA ILE A 94 -4.53 -2.41 -2.87
C ILE A 94 -5.14 -3.77 -2.67
N LEU A 95 -5.74 -4.00 -1.51
CA LEU A 95 -6.43 -5.24 -1.22
C LEU A 95 -7.63 -5.42 -2.14
N GLN A 96 -7.83 -6.63 -2.66
CA GLN A 96 -9.05 -7.05 -3.36
C GLN A 96 -9.82 -8.13 -2.60
N VAL A 97 -9.26 -8.56 -1.47
CA VAL A 97 -9.85 -9.51 -0.51
C VAL A 97 -9.63 -8.97 0.89
N ASN A 98 -10.46 -9.37 1.84
CA ASN A 98 -10.18 -9.09 3.25
C ASN A 98 -8.91 -9.83 3.67
N ALA A 99 -7.96 -9.13 4.29
CA ALA A 99 -6.66 -9.69 4.62
C ALA A 99 -6.07 -9.01 5.85
N ALA A 100 -5.29 -9.77 6.62
CA ALA A 100 -4.41 -9.22 7.62
C ALA A 100 -3.05 -8.87 7.01
N THR A 101 -2.27 -8.00 7.66
CA THR A 101 -0.92 -7.65 7.23
C THR A 101 0.07 -7.81 8.38
N ASN A 102 1.37 -7.93 8.08
CA ASN A 102 2.42 -7.93 9.10
C ASN A 102 2.79 -6.49 9.56
N GLN A 103 3.65 -6.35 10.59
CA GLN A 103 4.05 -5.03 11.10
C GLN A 103 4.85 -4.18 10.09
N ALA A 104 5.34 -4.79 9.01
CA ALA A 104 6.10 -4.10 7.97
C ALA A 104 5.21 -3.41 6.94
N VAL A 105 3.89 -3.48 7.11
CA VAL A 105 2.90 -2.90 6.21
C VAL A 105 2.01 -1.95 7.00
N CYS A 106 1.90 -0.72 6.50
CA CYS A 106 0.95 0.27 6.96
C CYS A 106 -0.29 0.26 6.07
N ALA A 107 -1.45 0.11 6.67
CA ALA A 107 -2.74 0.32 6.03
C ALA A 107 -3.14 1.79 6.14
N ILE A 108 -3.58 2.36 5.02
CA ILE A 108 -4.01 3.75 4.88
C ILE A 108 -5.49 3.75 4.52
N PHE A 109 -6.28 4.53 5.26
CA PHE A 109 -7.71 4.70 5.10
C PHE A 109 -8.00 6.16 4.71
N PRO A 110 -8.14 6.42 3.40
CA PRO A 110 -8.63 7.70 2.88
C PRO A 110 -9.96 8.12 3.50
N GLY A 111 -10.06 9.37 3.94
CA GLY A 111 -11.33 10.02 4.26
C GLY A 111 -12.10 10.43 2.99
N GLU A 112 -13.21 11.15 3.16
CA GLU A 112 -14.11 11.53 2.06
C GLU A 112 -13.47 12.48 1.02
N TYR A 113 -12.51 13.29 1.48
CA TYR A 113 -11.92 14.38 0.73
C TYR A 113 -10.68 14.01 -0.10
N ILE A 114 -10.23 12.75 0.00
CA ILE A 114 -9.11 12.24 -0.78
C ILE A 114 -9.47 10.95 -1.52
N TYR A 115 -9.31 10.98 -2.84
CA TYR A 115 -9.57 9.82 -3.66
C TYR A 115 -8.44 8.78 -3.51
N ARG A 116 -8.77 7.56 -3.05
CA ARG A 116 -7.79 6.48 -2.81
C ARG A 116 -6.82 6.27 -3.96
N ASP A 117 -7.32 6.18 -5.19
CA ASP A 117 -6.45 5.87 -6.32
C ASP A 117 -5.55 7.07 -6.68
N TYR A 118 -6.01 8.30 -6.46
CA TYR A 118 -5.16 9.49 -6.54
C TYR A 118 -4.01 9.39 -5.53
N LEU A 119 -4.32 9.07 -4.27
CA LEU A 119 -3.32 8.89 -3.22
C LEU A 119 -2.33 7.75 -3.56
N TYR A 120 -2.81 6.64 -4.10
CA TYR A 120 -1.96 5.55 -4.59
C TYR A 120 -0.92 6.04 -5.60
N PHE A 121 -1.33 6.79 -6.62
CA PHE A 121 -0.39 7.30 -7.63
C PHE A 121 0.51 8.41 -7.08
N TYR A 122 0.04 9.21 -6.13
CA TYR A 122 0.86 10.22 -5.46
C TYR A 122 1.98 9.55 -4.68
N LEU A 123 1.67 8.58 -3.81
CA LEU A 123 2.67 7.83 -3.05
C LEU A 123 3.63 7.07 -3.98
N LEU A 124 3.14 6.56 -5.11
CA LEU A 124 3.95 5.91 -6.12
C LEU A 124 4.99 6.88 -6.71
N SER A 125 4.61 8.13 -7.00
CA SER A 125 5.54 9.14 -7.51
C SER A 125 6.51 9.65 -6.46
N GLN A 126 6.12 9.65 -5.17
CA GLN A 126 6.96 10.08 -4.06
C GLN A 126 7.90 9.00 -3.53
N ARG A 127 7.92 7.80 -4.12
CA ARG A 127 8.73 6.66 -3.63
C ARG A 127 10.20 7.01 -3.42
N ASN A 128 10.84 7.67 -4.39
CA ASN A 128 12.25 8.02 -4.28
C ASN A 128 12.51 8.94 -3.08
N GLN A 129 11.61 9.90 -2.84
CA GLN A 129 11.69 10.77 -1.67
C GLN A 129 11.47 10.01 -0.36
N LEU A 130 10.53 9.05 -0.32
CA LEU A 130 10.34 8.18 0.84
C LEU A 130 11.61 7.34 1.14
N LEU A 131 12.30 6.87 0.10
CA LEU A 131 13.56 6.15 0.23
C LEU A 131 14.69 7.05 0.75
N GLU A 132 14.77 8.30 0.28
CA GLU A 132 15.74 9.28 0.81
C GLU A 132 15.50 9.57 2.31
N LEU A 133 14.23 9.73 2.72
CA LEU A 133 13.86 9.90 4.12
C LEU A 133 14.24 8.68 4.99
N SER A 134 14.27 7.49 4.39
CA SER A 134 14.66 6.25 5.06
C SER A 134 16.18 6.06 5.20
N ALA A 135 16.98 6.80 4.41
CA ALA A 135 18.43 6.60 4.29
C ALA A 135 19.27 7.22 5.43
N GLY A 136 18.63 7.86 6.41
CA GLY A 136 19.31 8.45 7.59
C GLY A 136 19.86 7.44 8.60
N GLY A 137 19.61 6.13 8.42
CA GLY A 137 20.09 5.05 9.30
C GLY A 137 20.63 3.84 8.54
N ALA A 138 21.32 2.93 9.24
CA ALA A 138 21.96 1.74 8.65
C ALA A 138 20.98 0.75 7.97
N GLN A 139 19.66 0.92 8.17
CA GLN A 139 18.60 0.21 7.46
C GLN A 139 17.56 1.20 6.95
N ALA A 140 17.25 1.13 5.66
CA ALA A 140 16.19 1.89 5.00
C ALA A 140 14.82 1.46 5.57
N ASN A 141 14.32 2.18 6.57
CA ASN A 141 13.04 1.96 7.21
C ASN A 141 12.31 3.30 7.34
N ILE A 142 11.03 3.35 6.96
CA ILE A 142 10.14 4.48 7.23
C ILE A 142 9.16 4.10 8.33
N SER A 143 8.95 5.00 9.29
CA SER A 143 7.94 4.81 10.33
C SER A 143 6.55 5.20 9.81
N GLN A 144 5.51 4.68 10.47
CA GLN A 144 4.13 5.15 10.24
C GLN A 144 4.02 6.67 10.42
N GLU A 145 4.81 7.25 11.35
CA GLU A 145 4.83 8.69 11.60
C GLU A 145 5.31 9.51 10.41
N ILE A 146 6.33 9.01 9.70
CA ILE A 146 6.81 9.66 8.47
C ILE A 146 5.71 9.69 7.41
N ILE A 147 4.91 8.62 7.29
CA ILE A 147 3.77 8.58 6.37
C ILE A 147 2.70 9.60 6.76
N ARG A 148 2.35 9.69 8.06
CA ARG A 148 1.36 10.64 8.59
C ARG A 148 1.72 12.10 8.31
N ARG A 149 3.00 12.44 8.50
CA ARG A 149 3.51 13.81 8.32
C ARG A 149 3.84 14.17 6.88
N LEU A 150 3.63 13.27 5.92
CA LEU A 150 3.90 13.54 4.53
C LEU A 150 3.01 14.68 4.04
N GLU A 151 3.63 15.75 3.53
CA GLU A 151 2.91 16.82 2.85
C GLU A 151 2.52 16.37 1.45
N ILE A 152 1.23 16.49 1.14
CA ILE A 152 0.67 16.13 -0.15
C ILE A 152 0.02 17.33 -0.82
N THR A 153 0.08 17.37 -2.15
CA THR A 153 -0.71 18.30 -2.93
C THR A 153 -2.13 17.76 -3.07
N LEU A 154 -3.10 18.57 -2.63
CA LEU A 154 -4.52 18.24 -2.67
C LEU A 154 -5.22 19.10 -3.74
N PRO A 155 -5.54 18.53 -4.92
CA PRO A 155 -6.43 19.13 -5.90
C PRO A 155 -7.90 19.08 -5.44
N PRO A 156 -8.80 19.83 -6.09
CA PRO A 156 -10.23 19.55 -6.09
C PRO A 156 -10.56 18.07 -6.29
N LEU A 157 -11.56 17.54 -5.59
CA LEU A 157 -11.89 16.11 -5.64
C LEU A 157 -12.22 15.62 -7.06
N ALA A 158 -12.89 16.45 -7.86
CA ALA A 158 -13.16 16.16 -9.27
C ALA A 158 -11.86 16.03 -10.08
N GLU A 159 -10.88 16.89 -9.82
CA GLU A 159 -9.57 16.84 -10.48
C GLU A 159 -8.75 15.63 -10.05
N GLN A 160 -8.78 15.27 -8.75
CA GLN A 160 -8.14 14.04 -8.24
C GLN A 160 -8.61 12.80 -9.01
N LYS A 161 -9.92 12.67 -9.25
CA LYS A 161 -10.51 11.56 -10.03
C LYS A 161 -10.04 11.57 -11.48
N ARG A 162 -9.95 12.73 -12.13
CA ARG A 162 -9.45 12.85 -13.51
C ARG A 162 -7.97 12.47 -13.62
N ILE A 163 -7.13 12.96 -12.70
CA ILE A 163 -5.70 12.60 -12.62
C ILE A 163 -5.55 11.09 -12.43
N ALA A 164 -6.27 10.52 -11.47
CA ALA A 164 -6.23 9.08 -11.20
C ALA A 164 -6.65 8.26 -12.42
N ALA A 165 -7.72 8.65 -13.13
CA ALA A 165 -8.18 7.94 -14.33
C ALA A 165 -7.12 7.91 -15.44
N ILE A 166 -6.41 9.02 -15.67
CA ILE A 166 -5.32 9.08 -16.66
C ILE A 166 -4.15 8.19 -16.22
N ALA A 167 -3.74 8.28 -14.96
CA ALA A 167 -2.65 7.46 -14.40
C ALA A 167 -2.98 5.96 -14.45
N GLN A 168 -4.21 5.57 -14.13
CA GLN A 168 -4.68 4.17 -14.22
C GLN A 168 -4.61 3.64 -15.65
N LYS A 169 -5.00 4.46 -16.63
CA LYS A 169 -4.96 4.05 -18.05
C LYS A 169 -3.51 3.81 -18.49
N ALA A 170 -2.60 4.70 -18.10
CA ALA A 170 -1.17 4.56 -18.40
C ALA A 170 -0.55 3.35 -17.69
N ASP A 171 -0.86 3.15 -16.41
CA ASP A 171 -0.35 2.03 -15.61
C ASP A 171 -0.86 0.68 -16.14
N ARG A 172 -2.13 0.59 -16.54
CA ARG A 172 -2.69 -0.63 -17.17
C ARG A 172 -1.90 -1.03 -18.42
N LEU A 173 -1.59 -0.06 -19.28
CA LEU A 173 -0.80 -0.30 -20.50
C LEU A 173 0.62 -0.77 -20.15
N ARG A 174 1.26 -0.11 -19.18
CA ARG A 174 2.60 -0.46 -18.68
C ARG A 174 2.65 -1.88 -18.13
N ARG A 175 1.70 -2.24 -17.25
CA ARG A 175 1.60 -3.59 -16.66
C ARG A 175 1.33 -4.66 -17.70
N THR A 176 0.44 -4.41 -18.66
CA THR A 176 0.14 -5.36 -19.75
C THR A 176 1.38 -5.67 -20.58
N ARG A 177 2.19 -4.65 -20.90
CA ARG A 177 3.45 -4.83 -21.63
C ARG A 177 4.47 -5.64 -20.83
N ARG A 178 4.64 -5.33 -19.55
CA ARG A 178 5.55 -6.08 -18.66
C ARG A 178 5.13 -7.55 -18.54
N TYR A 179 3.84 -7.82 -18.38
CA TYR A 179 3.32 -9.19 -18.33
C TYR A 179 3.61 -9.98 -19.61
N ALA A 180 3.41 -9.37 -20.79
CA ALA A 180 3.73 -10.01 -22.06
C ALA A 180 5.22 -10.38 -22.17
N LEU A 181 6.12 -9.53 -21.65
CA LEU A 181 7.56 -9.79 -21.62
C LEU A 181 7.92 -10.93 -20.68
N GLN A 182 7.37 -10.90 -19.46
CA GLN A 182 7.63 -11.93 -18.46
C GLN A 182 7.16 -13.30 -18.96
N LEU A 183 5.98 -13.38 -19.57
CA LEU A 183 5.46 -14.61 -20.16
C LEU A 183 6.40 -15.14 -21.25
N SER A 184 6.90 -14.26 -22.13
CA SER A 184 7.88 -14.62 -23.14
C SER A 184 9.16 -15.17 -22.53
N ASP A 185 9.68 -14.58 -21.46
CA ASP A 185 10.90 -15.04 -20.79
C ASP A 185 10.67 -16.41 -20.09
N THR A 186 9.51 -16.64 -19.47
CA THR A 186 9.17 -17.91 -18.81
C THR A 186 8.98 -19.07 -19.80
N TYR A 187 8.34 -18.83 -20.95
CA TYR A 187 8.24 -19.84 -22.01
C TYR A 187 9.61 -20.30 -22.53
N LEU A 188 10.60 -19.40 -22.55
CA LEU A 188 11.97 -19.74 -22.96
C LEU A 188 12.69 -20.56 -21.90
N GLN A 189 12.57 -20.18 -20.63
CA GLN A 189 13.19 -20.93 -19.52
C GLN A 189 12.63 -22.34 -19.38
N SER A 190 11.33 -22.53 -19.62
CA SER A 190 10.70 -23.87 -19.63
C SER A 190 11.07 -24.68 -20.88
N SER A 191 11.46 -24.04 -21.98
CA SER A 191 12.01 -24.70 -23.17
C SER A 191 13.51 -25.06 -23.00
N SER A 192 14.17 -24.52 -21.97
CA SER A 192 15.54 -24.88 -21.58
C SER A 192 15.51 -25.80 -20.34
N ASN A 193 15.57 -27.11 -20.54
CA ASN A 193 15.78 -28.05 -19.44
C ASN A 193 17.20 -27.88 -18.87
N THR A 194 17.36 -27.06 -17.83
CA THR A 194 18.60 -27.06 -17.04
C THR A 194 18.27 -27.15 -15.56
N THR A 195 18.45 -28.36 -15.03
CA THR A 195 18.38 -28.67 -13.60
C THR A 195 19.64 -28.12 -12.92
N SER A 196 19.46 -27.47 -11.76
CA SER A 196 20.48 -27.08 -10.76
C SER A 196 21.04 -25.64 -10.84
N GLY A 197 20.58 -24.78 -9.93
CA GLY A 197 20.95 -23.37 -9.78
C GLY A 197 22.31 -23.08 -9.16
N LEU A 198 23.39 -23.63 -9.71
CA LEU A 198 24.77 -23.22 -9.40
C LEU A 198 25.53 -23.01 -10.72
N ASN A 199 25.49 -21.79 -11.25
CA ASN A 199 26.23 -21.43 -12.46
C ASN A 199 27.67 -21.04 -12.11
N THR A 200 28.53 -22.05 -11.99
CA THR A 200 29.97 -21.88 -12.23
C THR A 200 30.38 -22.92 -13.26
N ILE A 201 30.40 -22.51 -14.53
CA ILE A 201 30.85 -23.37 -15.62
C ILE A 201 32.38 -23.43 -15.54
N SER A 202 32.92 -24.56 -15.09
CA SER A 202 34.37 -24.77 -15.08
C SER A 202 34.89 -24.95 -16.52
N THR A 203 36.10 -24.47 -16.79
CA THR A 203 36.76 -24.62 -18.09
C THR A 203 36.94 -26.08 -18.53
N GLY A 204 36.92 -27.03 -17.58
CA GLY A 204 36.92 -28.47 -17.85
C GLY A 204 35.60 -28.98 -18.46
N ILE A 205 34.45 -28.47 -18.00
CA ILE A 205 33.12 -28.86 -18.51
C ILE A 205 32.93 -28.35 -19.95
N VAL A 206 33.39 -27.13 -20.24
CA VAL A 206 33.32 -26.56 -21.61
C VAL A 206 34.14 -27.38 -22.60
N LYS A 207 35.33 -27.85 -22.20
CA LYS A 207 36.22 -28.66 -23.05
C LYS A 207 35.67 -30.06 -23.34
N GLN A 208 34.81 -30.60 -22.47
CA GLN A 208 34.22 -31.94 -22.62
C GLN A 208 32.82 -31.91 -23.24
N CYS A 209 32.27 -30.72 -23.48
CA CYS A 209 30.95 -30.57 -24.07
C CYS A 209 31.02 -30.91 -25.57
N ILE A 210 30.51 -32.08 -25.94
CA ILE A 210 30.36 -32.48 -27.34
C ILE A 210 29.13 -31.75 -27.89
N VAL A 211 29.38 -30.68 -28.65
CA VAL A 211 28.30 -29.95 -29.32
C VAL A 211 28.01 -30.64 -30.66
N PRO A 212 26.81 -31.20 -30.88
CA PRO A 212 26.45 -31.72 -32.19
C PRO A 212 26.48 -30.57 -33.20
N ILE A 213 27.23 -30.74 -34.29
CA ILE A 213 27.36 -29.73 -35.34
C ILE A 213 26.31 -30.03 -36.43
N PRO A 214 25.19 -29.31 -36.49
CA PRO A 214 24.21 -29.50 -37.55
C PRO A 214 24.76 -29.01 -38.90
N PRO A 215 24.19 -29.41 -40.04
CA PRO A 215 24.58 -28.90 -41.36
C PRO A 215 24.55 -27.37 -41.46
N LEU A 216 25.49 -26.77 -42.21
CA LEU A 216 25.62 -25.31 -42.38
C LEU A 216 24.29 -24.59 -42.73
N PRO A 217 23.42 -25.11 -43.62
CA PRO A 217 22.15 -24.45 -43.92
C PRO A 217 21.21 -24.36 -42.71
N LEU A 218 21.25 -25.34 -41.81
CA LEU A 218 20.46 -25.33 -40.57
C LEU A 218 21.08 -24.38 -39.54
N GLN A 219 22.42 -24.31 -39.46
CA GLN A 219 23.12 -23.33 -38.62
C GLN A 219 22.74 -21.90 -39.02
N GLU A 220 22.76 -21.58 -40.32
CA GLU A 220 22.39 -20.26 -40.81
C GLU A 220 20.92 -19.93 -40.56
N LYS A 221 20.02 -20.88 -40.80
CA LYS A 221 18.59 -20.69 -40.54
C LYS A 221 18.34 -20.43 -39.05
N PHE A 222 18.98 -21.21 -38.18
CA PHE A 222 18.94 -21.01 -36.73
C PHE A 222 19.50 -19.65 -36.33
N ALA A 223 20.69 -19.28 -36.83
CA ALA A 223 21.32 -17.99 -36.55
C ALA A 223 20.42 -16.80 -36.96
N ARG A 224 19.78 -16.86 -38.13
CA ARG A 224 18.83 -15.82 -38.57
C ARG A 224 17.62 -15.71 -37.64
N ILE A 225 17.07 -16.83 -37.19
CA ILE A 225 15.94 -16.86 -36.26
C ILE A 225 16.35 -16.24 -34.91
N VAL A 226 17.49 -16.68 -34.37
CA VAL A 226 18.03 -16.16 -33.09
C VAL A 226 18.29 -14.66 -33.19
N GLN A 227 18.99 -14.19 -34.24
CA GLN A 227 19.26 -12.75 -34.42
C GLN A 227 17.98 -11.93 -34.54
N LYS A 228 16.98 -12.40 -35.29
CA LYS A 228 15.68 -11.70 -35.41
C LYS A 228 15.01 -11.61 -34.05
N PHE A 229 15.05 -12.68 -33.27
CA PHE A 229 14.43 -12.74 -31.95
C PHE A 229 15.17 -11.87 -30.92
N GLU A 230 16.50 -11.90 -30.90
CA GLU A 230 17.31 -11.03 -30.05
C GLU A 230 17.04 -9.54 -30.32
N ARG A 231 16.95 -9.15 -31.60
CA ARG A 231 16.55 -7.79 -31.98
C ARG A 231 15.17 -7.42 -31.43
N LEU A 232 14.18 -8.32 -31.58
CA LEU A 232 12.83 -8.10 -31.06
C LEU A 232 12.84 -7.96 -29.53
N ARG A 233 13.60 -8.80 -28.82
CA ARG A 233 13.73 -8.74 -27.36
C ARG A 233 14.35 -7.42 -26.89
N THR A 234 15.40 -6.96 -27.55
CA THR A 234 16.03 -5.67 -27.24
C THR A 234 15.04 -4.52 -27.48
N GLN A 235 14.33 -4.51 -28.61
CA GLN A 235 13.30 -3.51 -28.90
C GLN A 235 12.18 -3.51 -27.84
N GLN A 236 11.72 -4.69 -27.40
CA GLN A 236 10.68 -4.78 -26.38
C GLN A 236 11.17 -4.27 -25.02
N ARG A 237 12.40 -4.61 -24.62
CA ARG A 237 13.01 -4.10 -23.36
C ARG A 237 13.19 -2.59 -23.40
N GLU A 238 13.59 -2.04 -24.53
CA GLU A 238 13.69 -0.58 -24.72
C GLU A 238 12.31 0.08 -24.66
N ALA A 239 11.31 -0.49 -25.32
CA ALA A 239 9.93 0.00 -25.27
C ALA A 239 9.35 -0.05 -23.85
N GLU A 240 9.68 -1.07 -23.05
CA GLU A 240 9.31 -1.12 -21.63
C GLU A 240 9.98 -0.01 -20.84
N ARG A 241 11.30 0.19 -21.01
CA ARG A 241 12.04 1.27 -20.33
C ARG A 241 11.47 2.64 -20.68
N GLN A 242 11.15 2.87 -21.95
CA GLN A 242 10.51 4.11 -22.40
C GLN A 242 9.11 4.26 -21.78
N ALA A 243 8.31 3.19 -21.72
CA ALA A 243 6.99 3.23 -21.10
C ALA A 243 7.07 3.57 -19.61
N GLU A 244 8.03 3.00 -18.87
CA GLU A 244 8.28 3.35 -17.47
C GLU A 244 8.69 4.82 -17.31
N TYR A 245 9.65 5.28 -18.11
CA TYR A 245 10.08 6.68 -18.08
C TYR A 245 8.94 7.67 -18.38
N LEU A 246 8.13 7.40 -19.40
CA LEU A 246 6.98 8.21 -19.74
C LEU A 246 5.93 8.20 -18.63
N PHE A 247 5.71 7.05 -17.98
CA PHE A 247 4.80 6.94 -16.86
C PHE A 247 5.26 7.79 -15.66
N GLN A 248 6.55 7.73 -15.30
CA GLN A 248 7.10 8.57 -14.23
C GLN A 248 7.00 10.06 -14.57
N THR A 249 7.28 10.42 -15.82
CA THR A 249 7.14 11.80 -16.31
C THR A 249 5.68 12.27 -16.24
N LEU A 250 4.73 11.40 -16.58
CA LEU A 250 3.30 11.68 -16.49
C LEU A 250 2.89 11.95 -15.04
N LEU A 251 3.29 11.09 -14.09
CA LEU A 251 3.00 11.30 -12.67
C LEU A 251 3.60 12.61 -12.17
N HIS A 252 4.85 12.89 -12.53
CA HIS A 252 5.51 14.13 -12.14
C HIS A 252 4.79 15.38 -12.66
N ARG A 253 4.29 15.37 -13.91
CA ARG A 253 3.45 16.46 -14.44
C ARG A 253 2.07 16.52 -13.79
N ALA A 254 1.49 15.36 -13.48
CA ALA A 254 0.19 15.24 -12.83
C ALA A 254 0.18 15.97 -11.49
N PHE A 255 1.14 15.69 -10.63
CA PHE A 255 1.20 16.24 -9.28
C PHE A 255 1.78 17.66 -9.21
N ARG A 256 2.11 18.25 -10.36
CA ARG A 256 2.36 19.69 -10.55
C ARG A 256 1.15 20.45 -11.09
N GLY A 257 0.04 19.76 -11.38
CA GLY A 257 -1.15 20.33 -11.99
C GLY A 257 -1.01 20.72 -13.46
N GLU A 258 -0.08 20.05 -14.17
CA GLU A 258 0.16 20.29 -15.60
C GLU A 258 -0.58 19.27 -16.50
N LEU A 259 -1.21 18.25 -15.91
CA LEU A 259 -1.82 17.13 -16.66
C LEU A 259 -3.26 17.38 -17.09
N THR A 260 -4.04 18.07 -16.26
CA THR A 260 -5.45 18.35 -16.51
C THR A 260 -5.70 19.86 -16.54
N PRO A 261 -6.49 20.37 -17.50
CA PRO A 261 -6.91 21.76 -17.45
C PRO A 261 -7.75 21.99 -16.18
N GLN A 262 -7.46 23.08 -15.47
CA GLN A 262 -8.24 23.50 -14.32
C GLN A 262 -9.62 23.97 -14.79
N HIS A 263 -10.69 23.40 -14.24
CA HIS A 263 -12.03 23.87 -14.53
C HIS A 263 -12.46 24.87 -13.46
N ALA A 264 -12.95 26.04 -13.88
CA ALA A 264 -13.36 27.10 -12.96
C ALA A 264 -14.53 26.73 -12.03
N ASN A 265 -15.27 25.68 -12.37
CA ASN A 265 -16.41 25.17 -11.60
C ASN A 265 -16.01 24.07 -10.60
N ASP A 266 -14.75 23.63 -10.60
CA ASP A 266 -14.30 22.64 -9.61
C ASP A 266 -14.24 23.34 -8.23
N GLU A 267 -14.85 22.71 -7.23
CA GLU A 267 -14.79 23.18 -5.85
C GLU A 267 -13.33 23.13 -5.35
N PRO A 268 -12.76 24.26 -4.91
CA PRO A 268 -11.35 24.33 -4.55
C PRO A 268 -11.06 23.50 -3.30
N ALA A 269 -9.85 22.97 -3.19
CA ALA A 269 -9.46 22.13 -2.05
C ALA A 269 -9.51 22.87 -0.70
N SER A 270 -9.51 24.22 -0.69
CA SER A 270 -9.73 25.00 0.52
C SER A 270 -11.08 24.74 1.17
N VAL A 271 -12.13 24.53 0.37
CA VAL A 271 -13.47 24.23 0.90
C VAL A 271 -13.50 22.83 1.52
N LEU A 272 -12.82 21.86 0.89
CA LEU A 272 -12.67 20.51 1.45
C LEU A 272 -11.96 20.56 2.82
N LEU A 273 -10.93 21.38 2.96
CA LEU A 273 -10.21 21.56 4.22
C LEU A 273 -11.05 22.23 5.30
N GLU A 274 -11.87 23.22 4.94
CA GLU A 274 -12.83 23.82 5.89
C GLU A 274 -13.83 22.78 6.41
N GLN A 275 -14.32 21.90 5.52
CA GLN A 275 -15.24 20.82 5.90
C GLN A 275 -14.55 19.79 6.82
N ILE A 276 -13.33 19.38 6.50
CA ILE A 276 -12.50 18.51 7.36
C ILE A 276 -12.32 19.14 8.75
N GLY A 277 -11.95 20.42 8.81
CA GLY A 277 -11.77 21.14 10.05
C GLY A 277 -13.05 21.20 10.89
N ALA A 278 -14.20 21.45 10.25
CA ALA A 278 -15.50 21.46 10.91
C ALA A 278 -15.87 20.08 11.47
N GLU A 279 -15.69 19.00 10.69
CA GLU A 279 -15.93 17.63 11.13
C GLU A 279 -15.05 17.22 12.31
N HIS A 280 -13.76 17.54 12.26
CA HIS A 280 -12.85 17.27 13.37
C HIS A 280 -13.24 18.03 14.64
N THR A 281 -13.60 19.31 14.50
CA THR A 281 -14.05 20.13 15.65
C THR A 281 -15.32 19.57 16.27
N GLN A 282 -16.27 19.12 15.42
CA GLN A 282 -17.49 18.48 15.88
C GLN A 282 -17.21 17.14 16.57
N ALA A 283 -16.38 16.28 15.98
CA ALA A 283 -16.01 14.99 16.55
C ALA A 283 -15.26 15.15 17.89
N GLU A 284 -14.39 16.15 18.02
CA GLU A 284 -13.74 16.48 19.29
C GLU A 284 -14.73 16.96 20.35
N ALA A 285 -15.71 17.79 19.96
CA ALA A 285 -16.75 18.24 20.87
C ALA A 285 -17.63 17.07 21.35
N GLU A 286 -18.02 16.18 20.43
CA GLU A 286 -18.77 14.95 20.74
C GLU A 286 -17.98 14.00 21.64
N ALA A 287 -16.67 13.81 21.37
CA ALA A 287 -15.81 12.98 22.20
C ALA A 287 -15.62 13.55 23.62
N LYS A 288 -15.46 14.88 23.74
CA LYS A 288 -15.42 15.56 25.05
C LYS A 288 -16.75 15.41 25.80
N ALA A 289 -17.87 15.60 25.11
CA ALA A 289 -19.20 15.43 25.69
C ALA A 289 -19.45 13.98 26.14
N ALA A 290 -19.04 12.99 25.35
CA ALA A 290 -19.14 11.57 25.71
C ALA A 290 -18.27 11.21 26.93
N THR A 291 -17.05 11.75 26.99
CA THR A 291 -16.14 11.56 28.13
C THR A 291 -16.71 12.19 29.41
N GLN A 292 -17.29 13.39 29.29
CA GLN A 292 -17.96 14.06 30.39
C GLN A 292 -19.19 13.29 30.87
N ALA A 293 -20.05 12.82 29.94
CA ALA A 293 -21.22 12.00 30.26
C ALA A 293 -20.84 10.66 30.93
N MET A 294 -19.74 10.03 30.52
CA MET A 294 -19.20 8.84 31.19
C MET A 294 -18.68 9.14 32.60
N GLY A 295 -18.03 10.29 32.80
CA GLY A 295 -17.62 10.77 34.12
C GLY A 295 -18.81 11.01 35.04
N ASP A 296 -19.82 11.73 34.56
CA ASP A 296 -21.04 12.05 35.31
C ASP A 296 -21.82 10.77 35.66
N ALA A 297 -21.88 9.79 34.76
CA ALA A 297 -22.51 8.49 35.01
C ALA A 297 -21.76 7.67 36.07
N ALA A 298 -20.42 7.71 36.07
CA ALA A 298 -19.61 7.05 37.08
C ALA A 298 -19.78 7.69 38.46
N GLU A 299 -19.87 9.02 38.52
CA GLU A 299 -20.13 9.77 39.76
C GLU A 299 -21.55 9.50 40.31
N TYR A 300 -22.55 9.42 39.43
CA TYR A 300 -23.92 9.05 39.80
C TYR A 300 -24.02 7.61 40.35
N LEU A 301 -23.33 6.65 39.74
CA LEU A 301 -23.28 5.28 40.25
C LEU A 301 -22.52 5.18 41.58
N GLY A 302 -21.44 5.94 41.73
CA GLY A 302 -20.66 6.00 42.98
C GLY A 302 -21.42 6.64 44.15
N THR A 303 -22.27 7.63 43.87
CA THR A 303 -23.13 8.27 44.89
C THR A 303 -24.32 7.39 45.28
N LYS A 304 -24.92 6.66 44.34
CA LYS A 304 -25.96 5.66 44.65
C LYS A 304 -25.44 4.48 45.48
N ALA A 305 -24.23 3.98 45.18
CA ALA A 305 -23.62 2.90 45.95
C ALA A 305 -23.38 3.31 47.43
N LYS A 306 -23.04 4.58 47.69
CA LYS A 306 -22.87 5.09 49.07
C LYS A 306 -24.18 5.33 49.82
N GLN A 307 -25.32 5.44 49.13
CA GLN A 307 -26.64 5.67 49.76
C GLN A 307 -27.39 4.37 50.08
N GLN A 308 -26.97 3.22 49.54
CA GLN A 308 -27.62 1.92 49.78
C GLN A 308 -27.06 1.14 50.99
N ASP A 309 -25.99 1.60 51.63
CA ASP A 309 -25.35 0.91 52.77
C ASP A 309 -25.82 1.37 54.17
N THR A 310 -26.89 2.18 54.30
CA THR A 310 -27.32 2.72 55.62
C THR A 310 -28.79 2.51 56.01
N GLU A 311 -29.54 1.62 55.36
CA GLU A 311 -30.85 1.21 55.90
C GLU A 311 -30.81 -0.23 56.45
N PRO A 312 -30.96 -0.43 57.78
CA PRO A 312 -31.06 -1.77 58.34
C PRO A 312 -32.33 -2.44 57.83
N ILE A 313 -32.18 -3.56 57.14
CA ILE A 313 -33.28 -4.42 56.73
C ILE A 313 -33.95 -4.97 57.99
N GLN A 314 -35.08 -4.39 58.39
CA GLN A 314 -35.96 -5.01 59.39
C GLN A 314 -36.69 -6.19 58.75
N LEU A 315 -36.14 -7.39 58.94
CA LEU A 315 -36.84 -8.65 58.68
C LEU A 315 -37.93 -8.83 59.75
N THR A 316 -39.16 -8.43 59.42
CA THR A 316 -40.33 -8.82 60.22
C THR A 316 -40.74 -10.24 59.79
N ILE A 317 -40.47 -11.23 60.65
CA ILE A 317 -40.96 -12.61 60.48
C ILE A 317 -42.41 -12.65 61.00
N PRO A 318 -43.41 -13.01 60.18
CA PRO A 318 -44.79 -13.13 60.67
C PRO A 318 -44.93 -14.43 61.48
N GLY A 319 -45.25 -14.31 62.78
CA GLY A 319 -45.81 -15.42 63.57
C GLY A 319 -44.94 -16.02 64.68
N MET A 320 -44.29 -15.22 65.53
CA MET A 320 -43.83 -15.68 66.85
C MET A 320 -44.20 -14.66 67.93
N GLU A 321 -45.32 -14.92 68.61
CA GLU A 321 -45.49 -14.61 70.04
C GLU A 321 -44.88 -15.75 70.87
#